data_AF-A0A9N8ZX27-F1
#
_entry.id   AF-A0A9N8ZX27-F1
#
_cell.length_a   1.000
_cell.length_b   1.000
_cell.length_c   1.000
_cell.angle_alpha   90.00
_cell.angle_beta   90.00
_cell.angle_gamma   90.00
#
_symmetry.space_group_name_H-M   'P 1'
#
loop_
_entity.id
_entity.type
_entity.pdbx_description
1 polymer ?
#
loop_
_entity_poly.entity_id
_entity_poly.type
_entity_poly.pdbx_seq_one_letter_code
_entity_poly.pdbx_strand_id
1 'polypeptide(L)'
;MMKVKENVIKKKQIKKVDILQNSLTVYNDDKRPKILLNSQIPTDDVNQIYNPKSDGNCGFYALVIAIKKNKKNWNLVKLAMNNQLNKHMKIYKDWLGYNINLLKQILESQKSSCSSLFWFLSPDYAQLTVDTFSVPIAIFDEKDEQCTMFFPLESASQYISDSLYKPGESVQELSHNNKQLKNKIQKSQHKVRKLNSSIAQFKHKCRRHVSQIHAVTQCPLELKGNDIKTKDLQHCNSDTVSQALVESCAKYNLDVS
;
A
#
# COMPACT_ATOMS: atom_id res chain seq x y z
N MET A 1 -59.10 23.16 -17.66
CA MET A 1 -57.65 23.42 -17.80
C MET A 1 -57.20 24.20 -16.56
N MET A 2 -56.84 23.54 -15.46
CA MET A 2 -55.45 23.23 -15.04
C MET A 2 -54.55 24.49 -14.97
N LYS A 3 -54.38 25.08 -13.77
CA LYS A 3 -53.18 25.02 -12.87
C LYS A 3 -51.89 25.42 -13.63
N VAL A 4 -51.13 26.46 -13.30
CA VAL A 4 -50.39 26.72 -12.06
C VAL A 4 -49.89 28.18 -12.10
N LYS A 5 -50.31 29.02 -11.15
CA LYS A 5 -49.65 30.29 -10.77
C LYS A 5 -49.22 30.15 -9.32
N GLU A 6 -48.13 29.42 -9.08
CA GLU A 6 -47.50 29.29 -7.75
C GLU A 6 -46.13 28.64 -7.99
N ASN A 7 -45.04 29.43 -7.99
CA ASN A 7 -43.67 28.98 -7.66
C ASN A 7 -42.56 30.03 -7.84
N VAL A 8 -42.86 31.32 -8.06
CA VAL A 8 -41.80 32.34 -8.21
C VAL A 8 -41.29 32.90 -6.87
N ILE A 9 -41.92 32.57 -5.74
CA ILE A 9 -41.58 33.16 -4.44
C ILE A 9 -41.44 32.05 -3.39
N LYS A 10 -40.41 31.18 -3.50
CA LYS A 10 -40.04 30.25 -2.39
C LYS A 10 -38.69 29.53 -2.54
N LYS A 11 -37.64 30.17 -3.06
CA LYS A 11 -36.26 29.66 -2.92
C LYS A 11 -35.20 30.73 -2.61
N LYS A 12 -35.64 31.89 -2.11
CA LYS A 12 -34.74 32.90 -1.55
C LYS A 12 -34.75 32.75 -0.02
N GLN A 13 -33.61 32.31 0.51
CA GLN A 13 -33.21 32.29 1.93
C GLN A 13 -33.92 31.31 2.86
N ILE A 14 -33.28 30.17 3.18
CA ILE A 14 -33.02 29.69 4.56
C ILE A 14 -31.75 28.80 4.55
N LYS A 15 -30.68 29.28 5.23
CA LYS A 15 -29.56 28.60 5.95
C LYS A 15 -28.67 27.62 5.15
N LYS A 16 -27.38 27.91 4.85
CA LYS A 16 -26.21 28.12 5.74
C LYS A 16 -26.03 26.98 6.75
N VAL A 17 -25.05 26.10 6.49
CA VAL A 17 -23.99 25.59 7.40
C VAL A 17 -23.25 24.43 6.72
N ASP A 18 -21.98 24.70 6.38
CA ASP A 18 -20.75 23.89 6.32
C ASP A 18 -20.76 22.56 5.54
N ILE A 19 -19.83 22.29 4.60
CA ILE A 19 -18.39 22.10 4.85
C ILE A 19 -17.57 22.39 3.55
N LEU A 20 -16.58 23.28 3.70
CA LEU A 20 -15.33 23.45 2.92
C LEU A 20 -15.25 22.92 1.47
N GLN A 21 -15.45 23.82 0.49
CA GLN A 21 -14.78 23.75 -0.80
C GLN A 21 -13.97 25.04 -1.00
N ASN A 22 -12.74 25.04 -0.48
CA ASN A 22 -11.71 26.00 -0.89
C ASN A 22 -11.29 25.67 -2.33
N SER A 23 -12.12 26.07 -3.29
CA SER A 23 -11.67 26.31 -4.67
C SER A 23 -11.47 27.82 -4.79
N LEU A 24 -10.22 28.26 -4.80
CA LEU A 24 -9.88 29.68 -4.96
C LEU A 24 -10.40 30.15 -6.32
N THR A 25 -11.50 30.91 -6.30
CA THR A 25 -12.03 31.61 -7.47
C THR A 25 -11.26 32.91 -7.65
N VAL A 26 -10.12 32.84 -8.35
CA VAL A 26 -9.52 34.04 -8.94
C VAL A 26 -10.34 34.40 -10.18
N TYR A 27 -11.03 35.54 -10.11
CA TYR A 27 -11.68 36.18 -11.24
C TYR A 27 -10.62 36.65 -12.24
N ASN A 28 -10.73 36.22 -13.50
CA ASN A 28 -10.13 36.91 -14.65
C ASN A 28 -10.97 36.65 -15.90
N ASP A 29 -11.12 37.73 -16.68
CA ASP A 29 -12.15 38.02 -17.68
C ASP A 29 -11.94 37.34 -19.05
N ASP A 30 -11.39 36.12 -19.08
CA ASP A 30 -10.97 35.48 -20.32
C ASP A 30 -11.86 34.26 -20.66
N LYS A 31 -12.57 34.33 -21.80
CA LYS A 31 -13.47 33.28 -22.35
C LYS A 31 -12.74 31.99 -22.79
N ARG A 32 -11.75 31.54 -22.04
CA ARG A 32 -11.10 30.24 -22.25
C ARG A 32 -11.75 29.21 -21.32
N PRO A 33 -11.98 27.96 -21.78
CA PRO A 33 -12.41 26.91 -20.89
C PRO A 33 -11.42 26.81 -19.73
N LYS A 34 -11.92 26.97 -18.50
CA LYS A 34 -11.12 26.93 -17.28
C LYS A 34 -10.60 25.50 -17.13
N ILE A 35 -9.33 25.27 -17.48
CA ILE A 35 -8.70 23.97 -17.28
C ILE A 35 -8.56 23.80 -15.77
N LEU A 36 -9.30 22.84 -15.21
CA LEU A 36 -9.18 22.46 -13.82
C LEU A 36 -7.87 21.68 -13.69
N LEU A 37 -6.89 22.28 -13.03
CA LEU A 37 -5.70 21.57 -12.58
C LEU A 37 -6.07 20.75 -11.35
N ASN A 38 -5.48 19.57 -11.25
CA ASN A 38 -5.55 18.76 -10.04
C ASN A 38 -5.03 19.57 -8.85
N SER A 39 -5.77 19.59 -7.74
CA SER A 39 -5.48 20.42 -6.57
C SER A 39 -4.14 20.10 -5.89
N GLN A 40 -3.56 18.93 -6.16
CA GLN A 40 -2.26 18.51 -5.67
C GLN A 40 -1.09 19.14 -6.43
N ILE A 41 -1.33 19.77 -7.58
CA ILE A 41 -0.30 20.44 -8.38
C ILE A 41 -0.26 21.92 -7.97
N PRO A 42 0.83 22.40 -7.33
CA PRO A 42 0.98 23.82 -7.04
C PRO A 42 0.94 24.62 -8.35
N THR A 43 0.02 25.58 -8.45
CA THR A 43 -0.19 26.32 -9.71
C THR A 43 1.06 27.09 -10.13
N ASP A 44 1.84 27.56 -9.16
CA ASP A 44 3.10 28.28 -9.39
C ASP A 44 4.20 27.38 -10.00
N ASP A 45 4.07 26.05 -9.84
CA ASP A 45 5.01 25.07 -10.43
C ASP A 45 4.62 24.67 -11.86
N VAL A 46 3.47 25.13 -12.36
CA VAL A 46 2.96 24.80 -13.70
C VAL A 46 3.45 25.82 -14.73
N ASN A 47 4.54 25.47 -15.41
CA ASN A 47 5.09 26.32 -16.48
C ASN A 47 4.18 26.43 -17.71
N GLN A 48 3.48 25.35 -18.07
CA GLN A 48 2.66 25.29 -19.27
C GLN A 48 1.58 24.21 -19.17
N ILE A 49 0.39 24.51 -19.69
CA ILE A 49 -0.68 23.53 -19.92
C ILE A 49 -0.83 23.33 -21.42
N TYR A 50 -0.84 22.07 -21.84
CA TYR A 50 -1.09 21.69 -23.22
C TYR A 50 -2.29 20.77 -23.32
N ASN A 51 -3.27 21.15 -24.15
CA ASN A 51 -4.41 20.31 -24.48
C ASN A 51 -4.12 19.55 -25.79
N PRO A 52 -3.72 18.26 -25.75
CA PRO A 52 -3.41 17.49 -26.93
C PRO A 52 -4.67 17.20 -27.77
N LYS A 53 -4.46 16.88 -29.05
CA LYS A 53 -5.54 16.41 -29.92
C LYS A 53 -6.13 15.10 -29.39
N SER A 54 -7.46 15.02 -29.31
CA SER A 54 -8.19 13.85 -28.83
C SER A 54 -8.45 12.82 -29.95
N ASP A 55 -7.39 12.25 -30.51
CA ASP A 55 -7.47 11.23 -31.57
C ASP A 55 -7.01 9.82 -31.12
N GLY A 56 -6.80 9.65 -29.81
CA GLY A 56 -6.29 8.43 -29.20
C GLY A 56 -4.77 8.38 -29.02
N ASN A 57 -4.03 9.35 -29.58
CA ASN A 57 -2.59 9.51 -29.36
C ASN A 57 -2.24 10.64 -28.36
N CYS A 58 -3.22 11.12 -27.58
CA CYS A 58 -3.06 12.25 -26.65
C CYS A 58 -1.88 12.10 -25.68
N GLY A 59 -1.68 10.90 -25.12
CA GLY A 59 -0.52 10.61 -24.27
C GLY A 59 0.82 10.80 -24.99
N PHE A 60 0.94 10.31 -26.23
CA PHE A 60 2.16 10.49 -27.02
C PHE A 60 2.38 11.96 -27.43
N TYR A 61 1.32 12.71 -27.73
CA TYR A 61 1.45 14.15 -27.98
C TYR A 61 1.91 14.90 -26.72
N ALA A 62 1.39 14.55 -25.55
CA ALA A 62 1.85 15.12 -24.28
C ALA A 62 3.35 14.87 -24.08
N LEU A 63 3.82 13.66 -24.34
CA LEU A 63 5.24 13.31 -24.27
C LEU A 63 6.10 14.07 -25.28
N VAL A 64 5.63 14.24 -26.51
CA VAL A 64 6.34 15.09 -27.48
C VAL A 64 6.53 16.47 -26.90
N ILE A 65 5.46 17.14 -26.44
CA ILE A 65 5.57 18.48 -25.87
C ILE A 65 6.53 18.54 -24.68
N ALA A 66 6.44 17.56 -23.78
CA ALA A 66 7.25 17.52 -22.56
C ALA A 66 8.74 17.28 -22.85
N ILE A 67 9.07 16.36 -23.77
CA ILE A 67 10.45 15.92 -24.02
C ILE A 67 11.11 16.69 -25.17
N LYS A 68 10.35 17.01 -26.22
CA LYS A 68 10.85 17.65 -27.45
C LYS A 68 9.92 18.80 -27.83
N LYS A 69 10.40 20.05 -27.69
CA LYS A 69 9.66 21.27 -28.06
C LYS A 69 9.13 21.34 -29.52
N ASN A 70 9.35 20.31 -30.36
CA ASN A 70 8.85 20.19 -31.73
C ASN A 70 7.71 19.15 -31.87
N LYS A 71 6.50 19.66 -32.09
CA LYS A 71 5.20 18.95 -32.12
C LYS A 71 5.03 17.84 -33.17
N LYS A 72 5.81 17.85 -34.26
CA LYS A 72 5.53 17.01 -35.44
C LYS A 72 5.98 15.54 -35.33
N ASN A 73 6.62 15.15 -34.23
CA ASN A 73 7.42 13.92 -34.18
C ASN A 73 6.95 12.89 -33.12
N TRP A 74 5.64 12.72 -32.92
CA TRP A 74 5.11 11.71 -31.97
C TRP A 74 5.43 10.27 -32.39
N ASN A 75 5.56 10.02 -33.68
CA ASN A 75 6.06 8.76 -34.23
C ASN A 75 7.51 8.48 -33.77
N LEU A 76 8.37 9.49 -33.65
CA LEU A 76 9.74 9.33 -33.14
C LEU A 76 9.76 8.98 -31.65
N VAL A 77 8.80 9.48 -30.87
CA VAL A 77 8.63 9.07 -29.46
C VAL A 77 8.29 7.59 -29.40
N LYS A 78 7.29 7.14 -30.17
CA LYS A 78 6.94 5.72 -30.25
C LYS A 78 8.11 4.85 -30.70
N LEU A 79 8.86 5.29 -31.70
CA LEU A 79 10.05 4.57 -32.18
C LEU A 79 11.12 4.44 -31.09
N ALA A 80 11.43 5.52 -30.37
CA ALA A 80 12.39 5.51 -29.28
C ALA A 80 11.95 4.55 -28.16
N MET A 81 10.67 4.60 -27.77
CA MET A 81 10.11 3.71 -26.76
C MET A 81 10.11 2.25 -27.23
N ASN A 82 9.86 1.98 -28.51
CA ASN A 82 9.93 0.62 -29.05
C ASN A 82 11.38 0.07 -29.02
N ASN A 83 12.36 0.92 -29.32
CA ASN A 83 13.77 0.54 -29.20
C ASN A 83 14.14 0.20 -27.75
N GLN A 84 13.68 1.00 -26.79
CA GLN A 84 13.91 0.73 -25.37
C GLN A 84 13.22 -0.56 -24.89
N LEU A 85 11.98 -0.78 -25.31
CA LEU A 85 11.23 -2.00 -25.04
C LEU A 85 11.97 -3.24 -25.57
N ASN A 86 12.49 -3.16 -26.79
CA ASN A 86 13.24 -4.27 -27.41
C ASN A 86 14.59 -4.51 -26.71
N LYS A 87 15.31 -3.44 -26.33
CA LYS A 87 16.60 -3.52 -25.63
C LYS A 87 16.48 -4.22 -24.27
N HIS A 88 15.39 -3.96 -23.54
CA HIS A 88 15.18 -4.44 -22.17
C HIS A 88 13.94 -5.33 -22.01
N MET A 89 13.57 -6.07 -23.06
CA MET A 89 12.32 -6.83 -23.12
C MET A 89 12.10 -7.77 -21.91
N LYS A 90 13.15 -8.41 -21.40
CA LYS A 90 13.07 -9.28 -20.22
C LYS A 90 12.63 -8.54 -18.96
N ILE A 91 13.08 -7.29 -18.76
CA ILE A 91 12.70 -6.50 -17.59
C ILE A 91 11.21 -6.19 -17.65
N TYR A 92 10.74 -5.65 -18.79
CA TYR A 92 9.32 -5.31 -18.95
C TYR A 92 8.41 -6.54 -18.89
N LYS A 93 8.83 -7.67 -19.47
CA LYS A 93 8.02 -8.89 -19.52
C LYS A 93 8.04 -9.65 -18.20
N ASP A 94 9.24 -10.01 -17.75
CA ASP A 94 9.41 -11.03 -16.71
C ASP A 94 9.38 -10.40 -15.31
N TRP A 95 9.84 -9.15 -15.15
CA TRP A 95 9.86 -8.47 -13.85
C TRP A 95 8.62 -7.61 -13.64
N LEU A 96 8.21 -6.85 -14.65
CA LEU A 96 7.07 -5.95 -14.55
C LEU A 96 5.75 -6.58 -15.01
N GLY A 97 5.80 -7.74 -15.67
CA GLY A 97 4.61 -8.48 -16.09
C GLY A 97 3.86 -7.86 -17.28
N TYR A 98 4.49 -6.98 -18.06
CA TYR A 98 3.82 -6.26 -19.13
C TYR A 98 3.48 -7.16 -20.32
N ASN A 99 2.35 -6.85 -20.97
CA ASN A 99 1.97 -7.48 -22.22
C ASN A 99 2.77 -6.88 -23.39
N ILE A 100 3.97 -7.41 -23.62
CA ILE A 100 4.90 -6.93 -24.66
C ILE A 100 4.26 -6.89 -26.06
N ASN A 101 3.42 -7.87 -26.40
CA ASN A 101 2.79 -7.93 -27.72
C ASN A 101 1.84 -6.76 -27.91
N LEU A 102 1.02 -6.45 -26.91
CA LEU A 102 0.16 -5.27 -26.93
C LEU A 102 1.02 -4.01 -26.99
N LEU A 103 2.07 -3.91 -26.16
CA LEU A 103 2.93 -2.73 -26.14
C LEU A 103 3.54 -2.42 -27.51
N LYS A 104 4.05 -3.45 -28.18
CA LYS A 104 4.60 -3.34 -29.54
C LYS A 104 3.55 -2.88 -30.54
N GLN A 105 2.37 -3.50 -30.55
CA GLN A 105 1.30 -3.15 -31.49
C GLN A 105 0.91 -1.66 -31.41
N ILE A 106 0.84 -1.11 -30.21
CA ILE A 106 0.51 0.31 -29.98
C ILE A 106 1.66 1.23 -30.41
N LEU A 107 2.92 0.85 -30.12
CA LEU A 107 4.11 1.61 -30.51
C LEU A 107 4.35 1.58 -32.02
N GLU A 108 4.00 0.50 -32.69
CA GLU A 108 4.11 0.36 -34.15
C GLU A 108 2.95 1.04 -34.89
N SER A 109 1.80 1.21 -34.22
CA SER A 109 0.63 1.87 -34.81
C SER A 109 0.90 3.35 -35.12
N GLN A 110 0.81 3.68 -36.41
CA GLN A 110 0.92 5.04 -36.95
C GLN A 110 -0.45 5.70 -37.22
N LYS A 111 -1.55 5.08 -36.78
CA LYS A 111 -2.90 5.61 -37.04
C LYS A 111 -3.17 6.83 -36.15
N SER A 112 -3.47 7.97 -36.77
CA SER A 112 -3.84 9.19 -36.04
C SER A 112 -5.18 9.04 -35.32
N SER A 113 -6.18 8.41 -35.93
CA SER A 113 -7.39 7.97 -35.22
C SER A 113 -7.23 6.51 -34.86
N CYS A 114 -7.14 6.19 -33.57
CA CYS A 114 -6.96 4.81 -33.12
C CYS A 114 -8.03 4.39 -32.11
N SER A 115 -8.35 3.10 -32.14
CA SER A 115 -9.23 2.46 -31.14
C SER A 115 -8.66 2.66 -29.74
N SER A 116 -9.52 2.66 -28.71
CA SER A 116 -9.12 2.73 -27.30
C SER A 116 -8.13 1.63 -26.89
N LEU A 117 -8.12 0.50 -27.61
CA LEU A 117 -7.12 -0.56 -27.48
C LEU A 117 -5.69 -0.09 -27.77
N PHE A 118 -5.52 1.02 -28.48
CA PHE A 118 -4.22 1.61 -28.84
C PHE A 118 -3.91 2.91 -28.12
N TRP A 119 -4.66 3.24 -27.07
CA TRP A 119 -4.37 4.42 -26.25
C TRP A 119 -3.12 4.19 -25.41
N PHE A 120 -2.55 5.29 -24.94
CA PHE A 120 -1.43 5.26 -24.00
C PHE A 120 -1.90 4.64 -22.68
N LEU A 121 -1.31 3.52 -22.27
CA LEU A 121 -1.72 2.78 -21.07
C LEU A 121 -0.81 3.12 -19.88
N SER A 122 -1.40 3.57 -18.77
CA SER A 122 -0.71 3.62 -17.47
C SER A 122 -1.05 2.33 -16.69
N PRO A 123 -0.09 1.68 -15.99
CA PRO A 123 1.28 2.14 -15.71
C PRO A 123 2.33 1.80 -16.78
N ASP A 124 2.05 0.83 -17.66
CA ASP A 124 3.08 0.19 -18.50
C ASP A 124 3.87 1.16 -19.40
N TYR A 125 3.18 2.11 -20.03
CA TYR A 125 3.85 3.11 -20.87
C TYR A 125 4.54 4.20 -20.06
N ALA A 126 4.05 4.50 -18.86
CA ALA A 126 4.65 5.55 -18.05
C ALA A 126 6.07 5.12 -17.65
N GLN A 127 6.24 3.90 -17.13
CA GLN A 127 7.56 3.36 -16.80
C GLN A 127 8.46 3.26 -18.04
N LEU A 128 7.97 2.69 -19.15
CA LEU A 128 8.74 2.59 -20.39
C LEU A 128 9.18 3.97 -20.92
N THR A 129 8.34 4.99 -20.79
CA THR A 129 8.68 6.37 -21.20
C THR A 129 9.80 6.92 -20.34
N VAL A 130 9.66 6.80 -19.02
CA VAL A 130 10.66 7.27 -18.07
C VAL A 130 12.02 6.61 -18.32
N ASP A 131 12.02 5.30 -18.61
CA ASP A 131 13.24 4.57 -18.96
C ASP A 131 13.83 5.00 -20.32
N THR A 132 12.97 5.34 -21.28
CA THR A 132 13.40 5.75 -22.64
C THR A 132 14.06 7.13 -22.65
N PHE A 133 13.56 8.05 -21.84
CA PHE A 133 13.97 9.45 -21.88
C PHE A 133 14.71 9.92 -20.62
N SER A 134 14.89 9.02 -19.65
CA SER A 134 15.59 9.28 -18.38
C SER A 134 15.02 10.49 -17.62
N VAL A 135 13.71 10.69 -17.69
CA VAL A 135 13.00 11.79 -17.02
C VAL A 135 11.87 11.23 -16.17
N PRO A 136 11.74 11.62 -14.89
CA PRO A 136 10.60 11.23 -14.07
C PRO A 136 9.28 11.73 -14.67
N ILE A 137 8.21 10.94 -14.52
CA ILE A 137 6.87 11.29 -14.97
C ILE A 137 5.90 11.11 -13.82
N ALA A 138 5.06 12.11 -13.60
CA ALA A 138 3.91 12.04 -12.70
C ALA A 138 2.62 12.04 -13.52
N ILE A 139 1.72 11.12 -13.20
CA ILE A 139 0.37 11.04 -13.77
C ILE A 139 -0.62 11.34 -12.65
N PHE A 140 -1.44 12.35 -12.88
CA PHE A 140 -2.48 12.81 -11.97
C PHE A 140 -3.83 12.38 -12.52
N ASP A 141 -4.65 11.73 -11.69
CA ASP A 141 -6.04 11.43 -12.05
C ASP A 141 -6.89 12.71 -12.02
N GLU A 142 -7.93 12.74 -12.84
CA GLU A 142 -8.92 13.83 -12.95
C GLU A 142 -9.71 14.01 -11.64
N LYS A 143 -9.84 12.95 -10.84
CA LYS A 143 -10.60 12.97 -9.58
C LYS A 143 -9.80 13.42 -8.35
N ASP A 144 -8.55 13.82 -8.51
CA ASP A 144 -7.64 14.20 -7.42
C ASP A 144 -7.37 13.10 -6.38
N GLU A 145 -7.75 11.86 -6.66
CA GLU A 145 -7.66 10.76 -5.70
C GLU A 145 -6.28 10.09 -5.68
N GLN A 146 -5.60 10.04 -6.82
CA GLN A 146 -4.33 9.31 -6.96
C GLN A 146 -3.36 10.04 -7.89
N CYS A 147 -2.10 10.11 -7.45
CA CYS A 147 -0.96 10.49 -8.27
C CYS A 147 0.02 9.32 -8.29
N THR A 148 0.45 8.93 -9.50
CA THR A 148 1.45 7.88 -9.67
C THR A 148 2.69 8.51 -10.30
N MET A 149 3.84 8.33 -9.63
CA MET A 149 5.12 8.83 -10.10
C MET A 149 6.02 7.66 -10.50
N PHE A 150 6.69 7.82 -11.65
CA PHE A 150 7.54 6.82 -12.27
C PHE A 150 8.96 7.38 -12.36
N PHE A 151 9.96 6.54 -12.09
CA PHE A 151 11.38 6.89 -12.09
C PHE A 151 12.20 5.92 -12.95
N PRO A 152 13.33 6.34 -13.57
CA PRO A 152 14.06 5.47 -14.46
C PRO A 152 14.64 4.25 -13.74
N LEU A 153 14.47 3.08 -14.33
CA LEU A 153 14.99 1.82 -13.81
C LEU A 153 16.51 1.76 -13.90
N GLU A 154 17.15 2.42 -14.88
CA GLU A 154 18.61 2.44 -14.96
C GLU A 154 19.26 3.21 -13.79
N SER A 155 18.57 4.19 -13.19
CA SER A 155 19.00 4.77 -11.90
C SER A 155 18.89 3.78 -10.73
N ALA A 156 18.00 2.79 -10.82
CA ALA A 156 17.89 1.72 -9.84
C ALA A 156 18.82 0.53 -10.14
N SER A 157 19.16 0.27 -11.40
CA SER A 157 20.03 -0.85 -11.78
C SER A 157 21.47 -0.65 -11.34
N GLN A 158 21.97 0.59 -11.30
CA GLN A 158 23.23 0.93 -10.66
C GLN A 158 23.17 0.69 -9.14
N TYR A 159 22.03 0.97 -8.50
CA TYR A 159 21.79 0.69 -7.09
C TYR A 159 21.62 -0.82 -6.77
N ILE A 160 21.06 -1.59 -7.71
CA ILE A 160 20.82 -3.03 -7.57
C ILE A 160 22.06 -3.84 -7.98
N SER A 161 22.84 -3.38 -8.97
CA SER A 161 24.16 -3.94 -9.28
C SER A 161 25.11 -3.77 -8.11
N ASP A 162 25.05 -2.62 -7.43
CA ASP A 162 25.96 -2.31 -6.33
C ASP A 162 25.49 -2.90 -4.99
N SER A 163 24.19 -3.17 -4.80
CA SER A 163 23.66 -3.72 -3.54
C SER A 163 23.21 -5.19 -3.56
N LEU A 164 22.89 -5.79 -4.71
CA LEU A 164 22.24 -7.11 -4.75
C LEU A 164 22.74 -8.08 -5.85
N TYR A 165 23.76 -7.72 -6.64
CA TYR A 165 24.35 -8.67 -7.60
C TYR A 165 25.87 -8.54 -7.67
N LYS A 166 26.57 -9.26 -6.77
CA LYS A 166 27.99 -9.60 -6.97
C LYS A 166 28.06 -10.84 -7.87
N PRO A 167 28.49 -10.74 -9.13
CA PRO A 167 28.72 -11.92 -9.95
C PRO A 167 29.99 -12.59 -9.42
N GLY A 168 29.84 -13.61 -8.58
CA GLY A 168 30.99 -14.32 -8.02
C GLY A 168 30.70 -15.40 -6.98
N GLU A 169 29.53 -15.44 -6.34
CA GLU A 169 29.24 -16.57 -5.46
C GLU A 169 28.96 -17.82 -6.31
N SER A 170 29.86 -18.79 -6.23
CA SER A 170 29.71 -20.06 -6.94
C SER A 170 28.38 -20.72 -6.55
N VAL A 171 27.74 -21.41 -7.50
CA VAL A 171 26.48 -22.17 -7.27
C VAL A 171 26.59 -23.11 -6.04
N GLN A 172 27.81 -23.54 -5.72
CA GLN A 172 28.12 -24.38 -4.55
C GLN A 172 27.98 -23.62 -3.22
N GLU A 173 28.39 -22.35 -3.18
CA GLU A 173 28.29 -21.49 -1.99
C GLU A 173 26.84 -21.10 -1.70
N LEU A 174 26.06 -20.79 -2.74
CA LEU A 174 24.61 -20.58 -2.61
C LEU A 174 23.89 -21.84 -2.11
N SER A 175 24.30 -23.03 -2.60
CA SER A 175 23.77 -24.31 -2.12
C SER A 175 24.11 -24.54 -0.64
N HIS A 176 25.34 -24.22 -0.24
CA HIS A 176 25.78 -24.32 1.14
C HIS A 176 25.01 -23.36 2.07
N ASN A 177 24.86 -22.09 1.68
CA ASN A 177 24.13 -21.08 2.44
C ASN A 177 22.65 -21.42 2.59
N ASN A 178 22.02 -21.91 1.51
CA ASN A 178 20.64 -22.40 1.56
C ASN A 178 20.48 -23.61 2.51
N LYS A 179 21.45 -24.53 2.53
CA LYS A 179 21.45 -25.64 3.47
C LYS A 179 21.59 -25.17 4.92
N GLN A 180 22.47 -24.19 5.19
CA GLN A 180 22.60 -23.60 6.51
C GLN A 180 21.32 -22.88 6.96
N LEU A 181 20.68 -22.12 6.05
CA LEU A 181 19.45 -21.39 6.36
C LEU A 181 18.29 -22.36 6.68
N LYS A 182 18.13 -23.43 5.90
CA LYS A 182 17.15 -24.49 6.18
C LYS A 182 17.36 -25.10 7.57
N ASN A 183 18.61 -25.37 7.95
CA ASN A 183 18.92 -25.90 9.28
C ASN A 183 18.59 -24.91 10.40
N LYS A 184 18.83 -23.60 10.20
CA LYS A 184 18.45 -22.56 11.18
C LYS A 184 16.93 -22.48 11.33
N ILE A 185 16.18 -22.51 10.23
CA ILE A 185 14.70 -22.50 10.24
C ILE A 185 14.17 -23.72 11.00
N GLN A 186 14.69 -24.91 10.73
CA GLN A 186 14.25 -26.14 11.40
C GLN A 186 14.52 -26.09 12.91
N LYS A 187 15.69 -25.58 13.34
CA LYS A 187 16.00 -25.38 14.76
C LYS A 187 15.04 -24.39 15.43
N SER A 188 14.74 -23.28 14.77
CA SER A 188 13.78 -22.28 15.27
C SER A 188 12.37 -22.86 15.38
N GLN A 189 11.92 -23.62 14.39
CA GLN A 189 10.62 -24.31 14.43
C GLN A 189 10.54 -25.31 15.59
N HIS A 190 11.61 -26.06 15.87
CA HIS A 190 11.65 -26.96 17.02
C HIS A 190 11.54 -26.21 18.36
N LYS A 191 12.23 -25.07 18.50
CA LYS A 191 12.10 -24.20 19.69
C LYS A 191 10.66 -23.69 19.87
N VAL A 192 10.02 -23.23 18.80
CA VAL A 192 8.62 -22.77 18.82
C VAL A 192 7.68 -23.90 19.25
N ARG A 193 7.86 -25.13 18.73
CA ARG A 193 7.06 -26.28 19.15
C ARG A 193 7.23 -26.60 20.64
N LYS A 194 8.45 -26.54 21.15
CA LYS A 194 8.73 -26.74 22.59
C LYS A 194 8.10 -25.66 23.46
N LEU A 195 8.13 -24.40 23.03
CA LEU A 195 7.47 -23.31 23.74
C LEU A 195 5.94 -23.50 23.77
N ASN A 196 5.35 -23.87 22.64
CA ASN A 196 3.91 -24.11 22.54
C ASN A 196 3.45 -25.26 23.44
N SER A 197 4.24 -26.34 23.57
CA SER A 197 3.89 -27.43 24.50
C SER A 197 3.95 -26.98 25.97
N SER A 198 4.94 -26.16 26.35
CA SER A 198 5.01 -25.56 27.69
C SER A 198 3.83 -24.63 27.97
N ILE A 199 3.44 -23.79 27.01
CA ILE A 199 2.25 -22.92 27.13
C ILE A 199 0.98 -23.74 27.31
N ALA A 200 0.82 -24.83 26.56
CA ALA A 200 -0.34 -25.71 26.68
C ALA A 200 -0.42 -26.36 28.08
N GLN A 201 0.71 -26.84 28.61
CA GLN A 201 0.80 -27.39 29.96
C GLN A 201 0.46 -26.34 31.04
N PHE A 202 0.97 -25.13 30.88
CA PHE A 202 0.66 -24.02 31.79
C PHE A 202 -0.84 -23.70 31.79
N LYS A 203 -1.45 -23.53 30.61
CA LYS A 203 -2.90 -23.30 30.47
C LYS A 203 -3.72 -24.41 31.13
N HIS A 204 -3.31 -25.67 30.96
CA HIS A 204 -3.98 -26.80 31.59
C HIS A 204 -3.91 -26.73 33.13
N LYS A 205 -2.75 -26.35 33.69
CA LYS A 205 -2.58 -26.18 35.14
C LYS A 205 -3.44 -25.03 35.67
N CYS A 206 -3.47 -23.89 34.98
CA CYS A 206 -4.33 -22.76 35.33
C CYS A 206 -5.81 -23.14 35.34
N ARG A 207 -6.28 -23.86 34.31
CA ARG A 207 -7.68 -24.35 34.28
C ARG A 207 -8.02 -25.22 35.48
N ARG A 208 -7.13 -26.14 35.87
CA ARG A 208 -7.33 -26.97 37.07
C ARG A 208 -7.47 -26.12 38.34
N HIS A 209 -6.59 -25.14 38.56
CA HIS A 209 -6.69 -24.27 39.73
C HIS A 209 -7.99 -23.45 39.74
N VAL A 210 -8.39 -22.88 38.60
CA VAL A 210 -9.66 -22.15 38.49
C VAL A 210 -10.86 -23.05 38.82
N SER A 211 -10.88 -24.29 38.33
CA SER A 211 -11.92 -25.25 38.68
C SER A 211 -11.94 -25.60 40.17
N GLN A 212 -10.77 -25.72 40.82
CA GLN A 212 -10.69 -25.96 42.26
C GLN A 212 -11.24 -24.77 43.06
N ILE A 213 -10.88 -23.54 42.68
CA ILE A 213 -11.41 -22.32 43.31
C ILE A 213 -12.94 -22.30 43.17
N HIS A 214 -13.46 -22.56 41.96
CA HIS A 214 -14.89 -22.55 41.71
C HIS A 214 -15.64 -23.59 42.55
N ALA A 215 -15.10 -24.79 42.70
CA ALA A 215 -15.69 -25.84 43.54
C ALA A 215 -15.78 -25.42 45.02
N VAL A 216 -14.75 -24.73 45.54
CA VAL A 216 -14.77 -24.19 46.92
C VAL A 216 -15.81 -23.08 47.06
N THR A 217 -15.93 -22.19 46.06
CA THR A 217 -16.91 -21.08 46.10
C THR A 217 -18.36 -21.51 45.91
N GLN A 218 -18.60 -22.68 45.33
CA GLN A 218 -19.94 -23.24 45.13
C GLN A 218 -20.43 -24.13 46.29
N CYS A 219 -19.60 -24.36 47.32
CA CYS A 219 -20.07 -25.00 48.54
C CYS A 219 -21.15 -24.10 49.20
N PRO A 220 -22.38 -24.61 49.41
CA PRO A 220 -23.44 -23.84 50.05
C PRO A 220 -23.03 -23.39 51.46
N LEU A 221 -23.28 -22.13 51.78
CA LEU A 221 -23.08 -21.51 53.10
C LEU A 221 -24.09 -22.01 54.16
N GLU A 222 -24.41 -23.30 54.14
CA GLU A 222 -25.28 -23.95 55.12
C GLU A 222 -24.47 -24.73 56.16
N LEU A 223 -23.58 -24.02 56.85
CA LEU A 223 -23.14 -24.37 58.20
C LEU A 223 -23.07 -23.09 59.03
N LYS A 224 -24.25 -22.49 59.24
CA LYS A 224 -24.49 -21.66 60.43
C LYS A 224 -24.89 -22.60 61.56
N GLY A 225 -24.02 -22.74 62.55
CA GLY A 225 -24.40 -23.35 63.82
C GLY A 225 -23.29 -24.13 64.50
N ASN A 226 -22.40 -23.38 65.13
CA ASN A 226 -21.67 -23.75 66.35
C ASN A 226 -20.33 -24.51 66.20
N ASP A 227 -19.32 -23.89 66.82
CA ASP A 227 -18.09 -24.48 67.38
C ASP A 227 -17.01 -25.08 66.48
N ILE A 228 -16.53 -24.31 65.49
CA ILE A 228 -15.15 -24.48 65.02
C ILE A 228 -14.43 -23.13 65.01
N LYS A 229 -13.37 -23.03 65.81
CA LYS A 229 -12.45 -21.90 65.94
C LYS A 229 -11.98 -21.43 64.56
N THR A 230 -12.55 -20.33 64.09
CA THR A 230 -12.19 -19.59 62.87
C THR A 230 -10.89 -18.80 63.01
N LYS A 231 -9.79 -19.46 63.44
CA LYS A 231 -8.43 -18.89 63.36
C LYS A 231 -7.62 -19.42 62.18
N ASP A 232 -7.96 -20.60 61.67
CA ASP A 232 -7.17 -21.25 60.61
C ASP A 232 -7.68 -21.00 59.18
N LEU A 233 -8.86 -20.39 59.02
CA LEU A 233 -9.45 -20.09 57.69
C LEU A 233 -9.24 -18.64 57.24
N GLN A 234 -8.78 -17.74 58.12
CA GLN A 234 -8.40 -16.37 57.74
C GLN A 234 -6.97 -16.25 57.17
N HIS A 235 -6.17 -17.31 57.22
CA HIS A 235 -4.81 -17.32 56.65
C HIS A 235 -4.72 -17.81 55.19
N CYS A 236 -5.84 -18.20 54.57
CA CYS A 236 -5.81 -18.80 53.22
C CYS A 236 -6.15 -17.85 52.06
N ASN A 237 -6.43 -16.55 52.29
CA ASN A 237 -7.09 -15.73 51.25
C ASN A 237 -6.32 -14.53 50.68
N SER A 238 -5.01 -14.44 50.87
CA SER A 238 -4.20 -13.47 50.13
C SER A 238 -2.77 -13.95 49.94
N ASP A 239 -2.17 -14.48 51.01
CA ASP A 239 -0.75 -14.81 51.01
C ASP A 239 -0.43 -16.06 50.19
N THR A 240 -1.23 -17.11 50.25
CA THR A 240 -0.99 -18.34 49.47
C THR A 240 -1.10 -18.12 47.97
N VAL A 241 -2.02 -17.26 47.52
CA VAL A 241 -2.19 -16.91 46.10
C VAL A 241 -1.07 -15.98 45.65
N SER A 242 -0.70 -15.01 46.48
CA SER A 242 0.42 -14.10 46.20
C SER A 242 1.75 -14.84 46.16
N GLN A 243 1.98 -15.78 47.08
CA GLN A 243 3.19 -16.58 47.16
C GLN A 243 3.30 -17.55 45.98
N ALA A 244 2.20 -18.19 45.57
CA ALA A 244 2.18 -19.01 44.36
C ALA A 244 2.43 -18.19 43.07
N LEU A 245 2.00 -16.93 43.03
CA LEU A 245 2.30 -16.01 41.93
C LEU A 245 3.79 -15.63 41.91
N VAL A 246 4.34 -15.27 43.06
CA VAL A 246 5.75 -14.86 43.24
C VAL A 246 6.70 -16.02 42.91
N GLU A 247 6.42 -17.23 43.40
CA GLU A 247 7.23 -18.43 43.08
C GLU A 247 7.14 -18.80 41.60
N SER A 248 5.99 -18.58 40.97
CA SER A 248 5.84 -18.80 39.53
C SER A 248 6.60 -17.74 38.72
N CYS A 249 6.61 -16.47 39.11
CA CYS A 249 7.37 -15.42 38.41
C CYS A 249 8.89 -15.59 38.57
N ALA A 250 9.37 -15.95 39.77
CA ALA A 250 10.78 -16.23 40.03
C ALA A 250 11.31 -17.41 39.21
N LYS A 251 10.49 -18.44 38.98
CA LYS A 251 10.87 -19.62 38.18
C LYS A 251 11.05 -19.33 36.69
N TYR A 252 10.50 -18.23 36.18
CA TYR A 252 10.52 -17.90 34.75
C TYR A 252 11.28 -16.60 34.42
N ASN A 253 12.03 -16.01 35.37
CA ASN A 253 12.75 -14.75 35.20
C ASN A 253 11.88 -13.62 34.61
N LEU A 254 10.62 -13.56 35.02
CA LEU A 254 9.74 -12.46 34.64
C LEU A 254 9.85 -11.39 35.72
N ASP A 255 10.45 -10.25 35.37
CA ASP A 255 10.48 -9.09 36.26
C ASP A 255 9.05 -8.62 36.52
N VAL A 256 8.66 -8.60 37.78
CA VAL A 256 7.35 -8.09 38.21
C VAL A 256 7.61 -6.68 38.76
N SER A 257 7.63 -5.70 37.86
CA SER A 257 7.58 -4.27 38.18
C SER A 257 6.14 -3.78 38.26
#